data_AF-A0A7Y2ZUJ7-F1
#
_entry.id   AF-A0A7Y2ZUJ7-F1
#
_cell.length_a   1.000
_cell.length_b   1.000
_cell.length_c   1.000
_cell.angle_alpha   90.00
_cell.angle_beta   90.00
_cell.angle_gamma   90.00
#
_symmetry.space_group_name_H-M   'P 1'
#
loop_
_entity.id
_entity.type
_entity.pdbx_description
1 polymer ?
#
loop_
_entity_poly.entity_id
_entity_poly.type
_entity_poly.pdbx_seq_one_letter_code
_entity_poly.pdbx_strand_id
1 'polypeptide(L)' 'WKHNVDLIIDAGFGGNQASTIIDLSKDEPIVVREGKGSLDILL' A
#
# COMPACT_ATOMS: atom_id res chain seq x y z
N TRP A 1 -7.14 -16.22 -14.47
CA TRP A 1 -5.96 -15.43 -14.85
C TRP A 1 -5.57 -15.61 -16.31
N LYS A 2 -5.55 -16.82 -16.89
CA LYS A 2 -5.20 -17.05 -18.33
C LYS A 2 -5.93 -16.20 -19.38
N HIS A 3 -7.00 -15.47 -19.03
CA HIS A 3 -7.72 -14.54 -19.91
C HIS A 3 -8.05 -13.17 -19.26
N ASN A 4 -7.51 -12.86 -18.07
CA ASN A 4 -7.87 -11.63 -17.33
C ASN A 4 -6.72 -10.62 -17.20
N VAL A 5 -5.50 -10.99 -17.62
CA VAL A 5 -4.30 -10.16 -17.49
C VAL A 5 -3.54 -10.19 -18.80
N ASP A 6 -3.01 -9.03 -19.21
CA ASP A 6 -2.26 -8.89 -20.46
C ASP A 6 -0.82 -9.40 -20.34
N LEU A 7 -0.25 -9.32 -19.13
CA LEU A 7 1.13 -9.70 -18.83
C LEU A 7 1.28 -10.16 -17.38
N ILE A 8 2.22 -11.08 -17.14
CA ILE A 8 2.66 -11.50 -15.80
C ILE A 8 4.18 -11.35 -15.75
N ILE A 9 4.69 -10.75 -14.65
CA ILE A 9 6.11 -10.66 -14.35
C ILE A 9 6.39 -11.59 -13.16
N ASP A 10 7.27 -12.58 -13.35
CA ASP A 10 7.73 -13.46 -12.27
C ASP A 10 8.98 -12.84 -11.60
N ALA A 11 8.76 -12.18 -10.46
CA ALA A 11 9.79 -11.49 -9.67
C ALA A 11 9.93 -12.07 -8.25
N GLY A 12 9.45 -13.30 -8.01
CA GLY A 12 9.42 -13.91 -6.68
C GLY A 12 8.38 -13.28 -5.73
N PHE A 13 8.52 -13.57 -4.42
CA PHE A 13 7.53 -13.17 -3.40
C PHE A 13 7.80 -11.76 -2.85
N GLY A 14 6.94 -10.79 -3.18
CA GLY A 14 7.05 -9.39 -2.73
C GLY A 14 6.46 -9.08 -1.35
N GLY A 15 5.89 -10.09 -0.66
CA GLY A 15 5.09 -9.90 0.56
C GLY A 15 3.60 -9.66 0.27
N ASN A 16 2.76 -9.81 1.29
CA ASN A 16 1.30 -9.69 1.19
C ASN A 16 0.67 -8.68 2.17
N GLN A 17 1.51 -7.91 2.89
CA GLN A 17 1.03 -6.80 3.71
C GLN A 17 0.79 -5.57 2.83
N ALA A 18 -0.42 -5.01 2.91
CA ALA A 18 -0.80 -3.84 2.13
C ALA A 18 -0.05 -2.58 2.58
N SER A 19 0.00 -1.57 1.70
CA SER A 19 0.57 -0.26 2.04
C SER A 19 -0.25 0.46 3.10
N THR A 20 0.44 1.24 3.93
CA THR A 20 -0.16 2.29 4.76
C THR A 20 -0.70 3.39 3.83
N ILE A 21 -1.90 3.88 4.11
CA ILE A 21 -2.55 4.94 3.34
C ILE A 21 -2.79 6.13 4.27
N ILE A 22 -2.24 7.28 3.91
CA ILE A 22 -2.44 8.56 4.59
C ILE A 22 -3.08 9.52 3.59
N ASP A 23 -4.24 10.08 3.94
CA ASP A 23 -4.88 11.15 3.20
C ASP A 23 -4.28 12.49 3.65
N LEU A 24 -3.67 13.20 2.70
CA LEU A 24 -3.04 14.51 2.86
C LEU A 24 -3.85 15.63 2.19
N SER A 25 -5.12 15.40 1.86
CA SER A 25 -6.01 16.38 1.21
C SER A 25 -6.64 17.38 2.19
N LYS A 26 -6.45 17.18 3.51
CA LYS A 26 -6.94 18.03 4.60
C LYS A 26 -5.77 18.73 5.29
N ASP A 27 -6.10 19.64 6.20
CA ASP A 27 -5.10 20.39 6.97
C ASP A 27 -4.26 19.47 7.86
N GLU A 28 -4.85 18.39 8.37
CA GLU A 28 -4.17 17.38 9.18
C GLU A 28 -4.14 16.02 8.45
N PRO A 29 -3.03 15.27 8.52
CA PRO A 29 -2.94 13.93 7.94
C PRO A 29 -3.97 12.96 8.55
N ILE A 30 -4.71 12.24 7.72
CA ILE A 30 -5.68 11.24 8.16
C ILE A 30 -5.20 9.84 7.79
N VAL A 31 -5.04 8.96 8.79
CA VAL A 31 -4.71 7.55 8.55
C VAL A 31 -5.96 6.83 8.05
N VAL A 32 -5.98 6.49 6.77
CA VAL A 32 -7.08 5.73 6.13
C VAL A 32 -6.89 4.23 6.34
N ARG A 33 -5.63 3.76 6.35
CA ARG A 33 -5.29 2.36 6.62
C ARG A 33 -3.87 2.24 7.15
N GLU A 34 -3.70 1.49 8.23
CA GLU A 34 -2.40 1.02 8.70
C GLU A 34 -1.95 -0.22 7.90
N GLY A 35 -0.70 -0.23 7.46
CA GLY A 35 -0.13 -1.28 6.64
C GLY A 35 1.36 -1.45 6.92
N LYS A 36 2.16 -1.72 5.89
CA LYS A 36 3.59 -2.01 6.03
C LYS A 36 4.44 -0.80 6.46
N GLY A 37 3.99 0.42 6.26
CA GLY A 37 4.72 1.64 6.65
C GLY A 37 4.40 2.03 8.08
N SER A 38 5.44 2.27 8.90
CA SER A 38 5.28 2.71 10.29
C SER A 38 4.62 4.09 10.37
N LEU A 39 3.83 4.31 11.43
CA LEU A 39 3.23 5.60 11.78
C LEU A 39 4.12 6.47 12.69
N ASP A 40 5.33 6.01 13.04
CA ASP A 40 6.27 6.77 13.88
C ASP A 40 6.62 8.14 13.29
N ILE A 41 6.42 8.33 11.98
CA ILE A 41 6.61 9.61 11.28
C ILE A 41 5.59 10.71 11.66
N LEU A 42 4.52 10.35 12.37
CA LEU A 42 3.45 11.26 12.79
C LEU A 42 3.61 11.73 14.25
N LEU A 43 4.68 11.31 14.94
CA LEU A 43 5.04 11.71 16.32
C LEU A 43 5.89 13.00 16.31
#